data_AF-A0A9K3GP04-F1
#
_entry.id   AF-A0A9K3GP04-F1
#
_cell.length_a   1.000
_cell.length_b   1.000
_cell.length_c   1.000
_cell.angle_alpha   90.00
_cell.angle_beta   90.00
_cell.angle_gamma   90.00
#
_symmetry.space_group_name_H-M   'P 1'
#
loop_
_entity.id
_entity.type
_entity.pdbx_description
1 polymer ?
#
loop_
_entity_poly.entity_id
_entity_poly.type
_entity_poly.pdbx_seq_one_letter_code
_entity_poly.pdbx_strand_id
1 'polypeptide(L)'
;MRCSSLVLLVALAAVALCDPIGQQYLQAQRHIDSSRFPAQYVLQRLDHFNLADARTFAQRYYVNDDYWTGDMEAPIFLEIGCEGQLSGPGADGDEISMMAEAHGGKVLGLEH
;
A
#
# COMPACT_ATOMS: atom_id res chain seq x y z
N MET A 1 -28.47 -36.65 -21.26
CA MET A 1 -27.09 -36.45 -20.77
C MET A 1 -26.59 -35.09 -21.26
N ARG A 2 -26.06 -34.29 -20.32
CA ARG A 2 -25.13 -33.16 -20.49
C ARG A 2 -25.59 -31.94 -21.31
N CYS A 3 -26.14 -30.94 -20.63
CA CYS A 3 -26.12 -29.54 -21.09
C CYS A 3 -26.24 -28.60 -19.88
N SER A 4 -25.12 -28.30 -19.22
CA SER A 4 -24.95 -27.15 -18.31
C SER A 4 -23.61 -27.27 -17.60
N SER A 5 -22.54 -26.77 -18.22
CA SER A 5 -21.28 -26.53 -17.48
C SER A 5 -20.34 -25.55 -18.19
N LEU A 6 -20.64 -25.13 -19.44
CA LEU A 6 -19.76 -24.23 -20.19
C LEU A 6 -20.04 -22.74 -19.94
N VAL A 7 -21.28 -22.36 -19.60
CA VAL A 7 -21.66 -20.94 -19.50
C VAL A 7 -21.11 -20.27 -18.22
N LEU A 8 -21.00 -21.02 -17.12
CA LEU A 8 -20.51 -20.49 -15.84
C LEU A 8 -18.98 -20.27 -15.83
N LEU A 9 -18.22 -21.07 -16.60
CA LEU A 9 -16.76 -20.95 -16.72
C LEU A 9 -16.33 -19.75 -17.58
N VAL A 10 -17.13 -19.35 -18.56
CA VAL A 10 -16.83 -18.20 -19.42
C VAL A 10 -17.10 -16.86 -18.71
N ALA A 11 -18.09 -16.81 -17.82
CA ALA A 11 -18.39 -15.60 -17.04
C ALA A 11 -17.30 -15.27 -16.01
N LEU A 12 -16.69 -16.27 -15.35
CA LEU A 12 -15.57 -16.04 -14.42
C LEU A 12 -14.31 -15.52 -15.14
N ALA A 13 -14.05 -15.99 -16.36
CA ALA A 13 -12.90 -15.55 -17.14
C ALA A 13 -13.04 -14.10 -17.68
N ALA A 14 -14.27 -13.66 -17.98
CA ALA A 14 -14.52 -12.32 -18.52
C ALA A 14 -14.30 -11.20 -17.48
N VAL A 15 -14.62 -11.41 -16.21
CA VAL A 15 -14.38 -10.42 -15.14
C VAL A 15 -12.89 -10.24 -14.88
N ALA A 16 -12.09 -11.32 -14.93
CA ALA A 16 -10.66 -11.27 -14.70
C ALA A 16 -9.84 -10.55 -15.80
N LEU A 17 -10.43 -10.35 -16.99
CA LEU A 17 -9.77 -9.74 -18.15
C LEU A 17 -10.23 -8.31 -18.45
N CYS A 18 -11.26 -7.80 -17.77
CA CYS A 18 -11.86 -6.50 -18.08
C CYS A 18 -11.31 -5.33 -17.24
N ASP A 19 -10.48 -5.59 -16.23
CA ASP A 19 -9.85 -4.56 -15.40
C ASP A 19 -8.35 -4.48 -15.64
N PRO A 20 -7.90 -3.99 -16.81
CA PRO A 20 -6.47 -3.81 -17.10
C PRO A 20 -5.81 -2.87 -16.08
N ILE A 21 -6.56 -1.90 -15.54
CA ILE A 21 -6.08 -0.98 -14.49
C ILE A 21 -5.89 -1.74 -13.17
N GLY A 22 -6.85 -2.59 -12.77
CA GLY A 22 -6.73 -3.41 -11.56
C GLY A 22 -5.61 -4.44 -11.64
N GLN A 23 -5.43 -5.08 -12.80
CA GLN A 23 -4.32 -6.00 -13.07
C GLN A 23 -2.96 -5.27 -13.03
N GLN A 24 -2.86 -4.08 -13.63
CA GLN A 24 -1.64 -3.26 -13.60
C GLN A 24 -1.29 -2.84 -12.16
N TYR A 25 -2.29 -2.42 -11.38
CA TYR A 25 -2.12 -2.04 -9.97
C TYR A 25 -1.62 -3.23 -9.13
N LEU A 26 -2.25 -4.39 -9.26
CA LEU A 26 -1.82 -5.61 -8.57
C LEU A 26 -0.40 -6.05 -8.98
N GLN A 27 -0.03 -5.90 -10.26
CA GLN A 27 1.33 -6.17 -10.71
C GLN A 27 2.34 -5.18 -10.12
N ALA A 28 2.01 -3.89 -10.03
CA ALA A 28 2.88 -2.88 -9.40
C ALA A 28 3.06 -3.16 -7.90
N GLN A 29 2.01 -3.53 -7.17
CA GLN A 29 2.13 -3.92 -5.77
C GLN A 29 3.00 -5.17 -5.56
N ARG A 30 3.01 -6.11 -6.52
CA ARG A 30 3.88 -7.29 -6.47
C ARG A 30 5.37 -6.98 -6.62
N HIS A 31 5.73 -5.79 -7.12
CA HIS A 31 7.11 -5.36 -7.22
C HIS A 31 7.65 -4.76 -5.91
N ILE A 32 6.79 -4.50 -4.91
CA ILE A 32 7.24 -4.07 -3.60
C ILE A 32 7.62 -5.32 -2.80
N ASP A 33 8.91 -5.51 -2.57
CA ASP A 33 9.41 -6.58 -1.72
C ASP A 33 9.12 -6.25 -0.24
N SER A 34 7.99 -6.74 0.25
CA SER A 34 7.60 -6.63 1.67
C SER A 34 8.64 -7.20 2.65
N SER A 35 9.59 -8.01 2.19
CA SER A 35 10.70 -8.50 3.03
C SER A 35 11.80 -7.46 3.24
N ARG A 36 11.95 -6.51 2.30
CA ARG A 36 12.88 -5.37 2.40
C ARG A 36 12.37 -4.32 3.39
N PHE A 37 11.06 -4.11 3.40
CA PHE A 37 10.42 -3.12 4.26
C PHE A 37 9.51 -3.82 5.27
N PRO A 38 10.02 -4.20 6.46
CA PRO A 38 9.23 -4.93 7.45
C PRO A 38 8.05 -4.08 7.94
N ALA A 39 6.90 -4.73 8.12
CA ALA A 39 5.72 -4.10 8.68
C ALA A 39 6.00 -3.57 10.09
N GLN A 40 5.65 -2.31 10.31
CA GLN A 40 5.69 -1.65 11.61
C GLN A 40 4.28 -1.25 12.03
N TYR A 41 4.10 -0.91 13.30
CA TYR A 41 2.78 -0.65 13.88
C TYR A 41 2.78 0.55 14.79
N VAL A 42 1.79 1.43 14.61
CA VAL A 42 1.54 2.59 15.47
C VAL A 42 0.18 2.42 16.13
N LEU A 43 0.09 2.75 17.43
CA LEU A 43 -1.20 2.72 18.12
C LEU A 43 -2.01 3.96 17.73
N GLN A 44 -3.15 3.74 17.07
CA GLN A 44 -4.13 4.77 16.74
C GLN A 44 -5.37 4.66 17.60
N ARG A 45 -6.05 5.79 17.82
CA ARG A 45 -7.36 5.78 18.47
C ARG A 45 -8.36 5.08 17.57
N LEU A 46 -9.20 4.23 18.17
CA LEU A 46 -10.24 3.54 17.42
C LEU A 46 -11.33 4.50 16.95
N ASP A 47 -11.69 5.48 17.79
CA ASP A 47 -12.72 6.46 17.51
C ASP A 47 -12.20 7.88 17.78
N HIS A 48 -11.95 8.62 16.70
CA HIS A 48 -11.48 10.00 16.77
C HIS A 48 -12.61 11.00 17.02
N PHE A 49 -13.88 10.59 16.87
CA PHE A 49 -15.06 11.42 17.03
C PHE A 49 -15.65 11.33 18.44
N ASN A 50 -15.32 10.28 19.20
CA ASN A 50 -15.66 10.14 20.61
C ASN A 50 -14.44 10.36 21.52
N LEU A 51 -14.36 11.51 22.18
CA LEU A 51 -13.25 11.84 23.08
C LEU A 51 -13.21 10.99 24.36
N ALA A 52 -14.31 10.35 24.75
CA ALA A 52 -14.35 9.45 25.90
C ALA A 52 -13.87 8.03 25.55
N ASP A 53 -13.77 7.69 24.26
CA ASP A 53 -13.23 6.40 23.84
C ASP A 53 -11.70 6.43 23.88
N ALA A 54 -11.15 5.55 24.73
CA ALA A 54 -9.72 5.34 24.93
C ALA A 54 -9.18 4.07 24.25
N ARG A 55 -10.02 3.33 23.51
CA ARG A 55 -9.59 2.12 22.79
C ARG A 55 -8.64 2.51 21.66
N THR A 56 -7.67 1.63 21.41
CA THR A 56 -6.68 1.79 20.35
C THR A 56 -6.59 0.53 19.51
N PHE A 57 -6.09 0.68 18.28
CA PHE A 57 -5.69 -0.43 17.43
C PHE A 57 -4.29 -0.17 16.85
N ALA A 58 -3.61 -1.25 16.45
CA ALA A 58 -2.29 -1.18 15.82
C ALA A 58 -2.47 -0.94 14.31
N GLN A 59 -2.33 0.30 13.85
CA GLN A 59 -2.32 0.64 12.43
C GLN A 59 -0.96 0.27 11.85
N ARG A 60 -0.96 -0.50 10.76
CA ARG A 60 0.27 -0.93 10.07
C ARG A 60 0.82 0.21 9.21
N TYR A 61 2.13 0.29 9.15
CA TYR A 61 2.85 1.18 8.25
C TYR A 61 4.19 0.58 7.82
N TYR A 62 4.82 1.19 6.82
CA TYR A 62 6.14 0.82 6.33
C TYR A 62 7.01 2.06 6.15
N VAL A 63 8.33 1.87 6.19
CA VAL A 63 9.33 2.91 6.04
C VAL A 63 10.29 2.52 4.93
N ASN A 64 10.50 3.41 3.97
CA ASN A 64 11.64 3.39 3.06
C ASN A 64 12.55 4.56 3.42
N ASP A 65 13.75 4.24 3.91
CA ASP A 65 14.80 5.20 4.23
C ASP A 65 16.04 5.06 3.33
N ASP A 66 15.93 4.35 2.21
CA ASP A 66 17.04 4.12 1.28
C ASP A 66 17.58 5.42 0.66
N TYR A 67 16.73 6.44 0.58
CA TYR A 67 17.08 7.76 0.04
C TYR A 67 17.48 8.77 1.11
N TRP A 68 17.39 8.40 2.40
CA TRP A 68 17.60 9.35 3.47
C TRP A 68 19.08 9.71 3.63
N THR A 69 19.38 11.01 3.60
CA THR A 69 20.76 11.52 3.69
C THR A 69 21.30 11.60 5.12
N GLY A 70 20.48 11.28 6.13
CA GLY A 70 20.84 11.44 7.54
C GLY A 70 20.59 12.85 8.09
N ASP A 71 20.11 13.78 7.27
CA ASP A 71 19.71 15.12 7.70
C ASP A 71 18.37 15.08 8.47
N MET A 72 18.29 15.85 9.55
CA MET A 72 17.06 16.01 10.34
C MET A 72 16.05 16.93 9.66
N GLU A 73 16.50 17.81 8.77
CA GLU A 73 15.64 18.69 7.97
C GLU A 73 15.12 18.00 6.70
N ALA A 74 15.55 16.75 6.44
CA ALA A 74 15.07 15.98 5.30
C ALA A 74 13.56 15.70 5.41
N PRO A 75 12.79 15.85 4.31
CA PRO A 75 11.34 15.67 4.34
C PRO A 75 10.95 14.19 4.53
N ILE A 76 9.77 14.00 5.13
CA ILE A 76 9.07 12.71 5.12
C ILE A 76 7.91 12.83 4.12
N PHE A 77 7.93 11.98 3.11
CA PHE A 77 6.85 11.84 2.15
C PHE A 77 5.88 10.78 2.64
N LEU A 78 4.62 11.16 2.85
CA LEU A 78 3.57 10.29 3.38
C LEU A 78 2.72 9.73 2.24
N GLU A 79 2.82 8.42 1.99
CA GLU A 79 1.90 7.66 1.16
C GLU A 79 0.73 7.19 2.02
N ILE A 80 -0.48 7.54 1.59
CA ILE A 80 -1.72 7.14 2.28
C ILE A 80 -2.33 5.98 1.50
N GLY A 81 -2.45 4.83 2.16
CA GLY A 81 -3.14 3.66 1.63
C GLY A 81 -4.58 3.98 1.24
N CYS A 82 -5.09 3.22 0.27
CA CYS A 82 -6.47 3.32 -0.18
C CYS A 82 -7.25 2.07 0.29
N GLU A 83 -8.19 1.58 -0.50
CA GLU A 83 -9.09 0.48 -0.14
C GLU A 83 -8.44 -0.92 -0.17
N GLY A 84 -7.13 -1.00 -0.43
CA GLY A 84 -6.39 -2.24 -0.61
C GLY A 84 -5.29 -2.43 0.42
N GLN A 85 -4.85 -3.67 0.58
CA GLN A 85 -3.70 -3.98 1.42
C GLN A 85 -2.47 -3.23 0.93
N LEU A 86 -1.77 -2.55 1.85
CA LEU A 86 -0.48 -1.94 1.57
C LEU A 86 0.61 -3.00 1.71
N SER A 87 1.39 -3.20 0.64
CA SER A 87 2.44 -4.23 0.58
C SER A 87 3.83 -3.71 0.97
N GLY A 88 3.97 -2.39 1.10
CA GLY A 88 5.18 -1.70 1.53
C GLY A 88 5.07 -0.19 1.27
N PRO A 89 6.15 0.56 1.50
CA PRO A 89 6.25 1.97 1.15
C PRO A 89 6.54 2.12 -0.35
N GLY A 90 6.14 3.24 -0.95
CA GLY A 90 6.39 3.67 -2.33
C GLY A 90 7.31 2.79 -3.18
N ALA A 91 6.79 2.28 -4.29
CA ALA A 91 7.53 1.40 -5.18
C ALA A 91 8.73 2.12 -5.82
N ASP A 92 9.84 1.41 -6.03
CA ASP A 92 11.01 1.98 -6.70
C ASP A 92 10.61 2.65 -8.03
N GLY A 93 10.88 3.95 -8.14
CA GLY A 93 10.57 4.76 -9.32
C GLY A 93 9.13 5.29 -9.41
N ASP A 94 8.30 5.10 -8.40
CA ASP A 94 7.05 5.85 -8.27
C ASP A 94 7.30 7.32 -7.91
N GLU A 95 6.28 8.17 -8.08
CA GLU A 95 6.43 9.61 -7.88
C GLU A 95 6.92 9.96 -6.48
N ILE A 96 6.42 9.26 -5.45
CA ILE A 96 6.78 9.57 -4.07
C ILE A 96 8.23 9.17 -3.74
N SER A 97 8.71 8.04 -4.29
CA SER A 97 10.09 7.58 -4.14
C SER A 97 11.06 8.46 -4.91
N MET A 98 10.68 8.91 -6.12
CA MET A 98 11.47 9.89 -6.88
C MET A 98 11.62 11.21 -6.12
N MET A 99 10.56 11.67 -5.45
CA MET A 99 10.62 12.87 -4.62
C MET A 99 11.48 12.65 -3.37
N ALA A 100 11.39 11.49 -2.72
CA ALA A 100 12.27 11.12 -1.62
C ALA A 100 13.74 11.11 -2.04
N GLU A 101 14.07 10.51 -3.18
CA GLU A 101 15.42 10.50 -3.76
C GLU A 101 15.92 11.92 -4.06
N ALA A 102 15.11 12.73 -4.74
CA ALA A 102 15.50 14.09 -5.13
C ALA A 102 15.76 15.01 -3.93
N HIS A 103 15.12 14.76 -2.80
CA HIS A 103 15.19 15.60 -1.60
C HIS A 103 15.93 14.95 -0.42
N GLY A 104 16.51 13.76 -0.61
CA GLY A 104 17.19 13.03 0.46
C GLY A 104 16.27 12.61 1.61
N GLY A 105 14.98 12.41 1.32
CA GLY A 105 13.91 12.18 2.28
C GLY A 105 13.61 10.71 2.56
N LYS A 106 12.56 10.47 3.36
CA LYS A 106 12.00 9.14 3.64
C LYS A 106 10.61 9.00 3.04
N VAL A 107 10.21 7.78 2.71
CA VAL A 107 8.81 7.46 2.41
C VAL A 107 8.19 6.69 3.58
N LEU A 108 7.03 7.14 4.04
CA LEU A 108 6.20 6.45 5.01
C LEU A 108 4.92 5.99 4.31
N GLY A 109 4.72 4.68 4.18
CA GLY A 109 3.49 4.09 3.67
C GLY A 109 2.54 3.74 4.81
N LEU A 110 1.43 4.46 4.97
CA LEU A 110 0.45 4.26 6.04
C LEU A 110 -0.76 3.49 5.52
N GLU A 111 -1.08 2.34 6.11
CA GLU A 111 -2.25 1.55 5.69
C GLU A 111 -3.57 2.18 6.17
N HIS A 112 -4.58 2.19 5.29
CA HIS A 112 -5.92 2.68 5.59
C HIS A 112 -6.72 1.67 6.43
#